data_AF-A0A958HNA4-F1
#
_entry.id   AF-A0A958HNA4-F1
#
_cell.length_a   1.000
_cell.length_b   1.000
_cell.length_c   1.000
_cell.angle_alpha   90.00
_cell.angle_beta   90.00
_cell.angle_gamma   90.00
#
_symmetry.space_group_name_H-M   'P 1'
#
loop_
_entity.id
_entity.type
_entity.pdbx_description
1 polymer ?
#
loop_
_entity_poly.entity_id
_entity_poly.type
_entity_poly.pdbx_seq_one_letter_code
_entity_poly.pdbx_strand_id
1 'polypeptide(L)'
;MPRIIYALFVGIDDYLGGVNSLRGCVNDVTRLHDLLAARVAGGSDRFYPLLLANAQATRQGIIDAWRSHLGQAGPGDVALFCYAGHGSQENAPPEFWDFEPDHLNETLVCHDSRASGGWDLADKELAQLISEVAANGPHFAVILDCCHSGSGTRDAEDVTIRQEKADTRTRPITSYIVTPPPVAGLQEQQTSAAGPAMPWAAIASGRHILLAACRPEQTAKETVFPGPAGLERRGAFSYYLQDTLQQSGAPLSYRDLFKRVNALVQQRVGDQHPQLEASEPADLDQPFLGGAIPAVPATFTLSKDRDLGWIIDAGAIHGIPQPAEGGEATQLAFFPFDADSA
;
A
#
# COMPACT_ATOMS: atom_id res chain seq x y z
N MET A 1 13.30 21.63 6.12
CA MET A 1 14.08 21.15 4.97
C MET A 1 13.14 20.33 4.09
N PRO A 2 13.30 20.33 2.77
CA PRO A 2 12.51 19.46 1.90
C PRO A 2 12.78 18.00 2.23
N ARG A 3 11.73 17.19 2.34
CA ARG A 3 11.84 15.75 2.59
C ARG A 3 12.30 15.05 1.32
N ILE A 4 13.03 13.96 1.46
CA ILE A 4 13.27 13.04 0.35
C ILE A 4 12.32 11.86 0.46
N ILE A 5 11.69 11.49 -0.65
CA ILE A 5 10.73 10.39 -0.72
C ILE A 5 11.33 9.31 -1.60
N TYR A 6 11.81 8.24 -0.98
CA TYR A 6 12.26 7.02 -1.67
C TYR A 6 11.07 6.08 -1.79
N ALA A 7 10.57 5.90 -3.01
CA ALA A 7 9.43 5.02 -3.27
C ALA A 7 9.85 3.86 -4.18
N LEU A 8 9.56 2.64 -3.76
CA LEU A 8 9.76 1.41 -4.51
C LEU A 8 8.41 0.83 -4.90
N PHE A 9 8.16 0.75 -6.21
CA PHE A 9 6.96 0.26 -6.84
C PHE A 9 7.23 -1.09 -7.49
N VAL A 10 6.52 -2.14 -7.09
CA VAL A 10 6.66 -3.48 -7.63
C VAL A 10 5.32 -3.96 -8.16
N GLY A 11 5.22 -4.10 -9.49
CA GLY A 11 3.99 -4.54 -10.17
C GLY A 11 4.27 -5.75 -11.04
N ILE A 12 3.56 -6.85 -10.81
CA ILE A 12 3.85 -8.12 -11.51
C ILE A 12 2.56 -8.68 -12.12
N ASP A 13 2.50 -8.65 -13.44
CA ASP A 13 1.44 -9.26 -14.24
C ASP A 13 1.92 -10.53 -14.95
N ASP A 14 3.20 -10.57 -15.33
CA ASP A 14 3.84 -11.71 -15.99
C ASP A 14 4.79 -12.45 -15.03
N TYR A 15 4.62 -13.78 -14.95
CA TYR A 15 5.33 -14.65 -14.02
C TYR A 15 5.89 -15.88 -14.75
N LEU A 16 7.05 -16.35 -14.30
CA LEU A 16 7.64 -17.61 -14.72
C LEU A 16 7.06 -18.78 -13.91
N GLY A 17 7.62 -19.99 -14.11
CA GLY A 17 7.34 -21.12 -13.22
C GLY A 17 5.93 -21.69 -13.27
N GLY A 18 5.12 -21.31 -14.26
CA GLY A 18 3.73 -21.76 -14.40
C GLY A 18 2.74 -21.07 -13.45
N VAL A 19 3.13 -19.94 -12.84
CA VAL A 19 2.23 -19.05 -12.10
C VAL A 19 1.27 -18.38 -13.09
N ASN A 20 0.02 -18.17 -12.66
CA ASN A 20 -0.98 -17.50 -13.50
C ASN A 20 -0.64 -16.03 -13.70
N SER A 21 -0.90 -15.50 -14.90
CA SER A 21 -0.71 -14.08 -15.18
C SER A 21 -1.85 -13.22 -14.61
N LEU A 22 -1.52 -12.03 -14.15
CA LEU A 22 -2.45 -10.95 -13.81
C LEU A 22 -2.45 -9.89 -14.94
N ARG A 23 -3.27 -8.85 -14.84
CA ARG A 23 -3.27 -7.76 -15.84
C ARG A 23 -3.42 -6.36 -15.29
N GLY A 24 -3.61 -6.21 -13.97
CA GLY A 24 -3.83 -4.91 -13.34
C GLY A 24 -2.68 -4.41 -12.47
N CYS A 25 -1.68 -5.24 -12.18
CA CYS A 25 -0.68 -4.93 -11.16
C CYS A 25 0.31 -3.86 -11.64
N VAL A 26 0.77 -3.96 -12.89
CA VAL A 26 1.64 -2.92 -13.48
C VAL A 26 0.89 -1.60 -13.61
N ASN A 27 -0.40 -1.65 -13.97
CA ASN A 27 -1.24 -0.46 -14.02
C ASN A 27 -1.34 0.22 -12.65
N ASP A 28 -1.61 -0.54 -11.58
CA ASP A 28 -1.77 0.01 -10.24
C ASP A 28 -0.55 0.79 -9.77
N VAL A 29 0.64 0.18 -9.89
CA VAL A 29 1.87 0.81 -9.40
C VAL A 29 2.30 1.97 -10.28
N THR A 30 2.06 1.90 -11.59
CA THR A 30 2.30 3.03 -12.53
C THR A 30 1.39 4.21 -12.20
N ARG A 31 0.11 3.94 -11.93
CA ARG A 31 -0.89 4.97 -11.60
C ARG A 31 -0.59 5.65 -10.28
N LEU A 32 -0.19 4.89 -9.27
CA LEU A 32 0.23 5.45 -7.99
C LEU A 32 1.53 6.24 -8.12
N HIS A 33 2.51 5.73 -8.87
CA HIS A 33 3.73 6.46 -9.21
C HIS A 33 3.42 7.82 -9.83
N ASP A 34 2.60 7.86 -10.88
CA ASP A 34 2.29 9.09 -11.61
C ASP A 34 1.56 10.11 -10.73
N LEU A 35 0.62 9.63 -9.90
CA LEU A 35 -0.07 10.47 -8.93
C LEU A 35 0.92 11.12 -7.94
N LEU A 36 1.82 10.32 -7.37
CA LEU A 36 2.80 10.80 -6.40
C LEU A 36 3.80 11.77 -7.03
N ALA A 37 4.31 11.45 -8.22
CA ALA A 37 5.19 12.33 -8.98
C ALA A 37 4.54 13.70 -9.24
N ALA A 38 3.28 13.70 -9.71
CA ALA A 38 2.54 14.93 -9.97
C ALA A 38 2.33 15.76 -8.70
N ARG A 39 2.03 15.12 -7.56
CA ARG A 39 1.75 15.81 -6.30
C ARG A 39 3.02 16.36 -5.64
N VAL A 40 4.11 15.61 -5.68
CA VAL A 40 5.39 16.08 -5.12
C VAL A 40 5.98 17.21 -5.97
N ALA A 41 5.83 17.17 -7.29
CA ALA A 41 6.28 18.24 -8.18
C ALA A 41 5.62 19.61 -7.89
N GLY A 42 4.42 19.62 -7.31
CA GLY A 42 3.75 20.84 -6.85
C GLY A 42 4.22 21.35 -5.48
N GLY A 43 5.14 20.65 -4.82
CA GLY A 43 5.67 20.98 -3.49
C GLY A 43 7.17 21.29 -3.50
N SER A 44 7.77 21.30 -2.31
CA SER A 44 9.22 21.50 -2.14
C SER A 44 10.01 20.21 -1.91
N ASP A 45 9.31 19.10 -1.67
CA ASP A 45 9.92 17.78 -1.41
C ASP A 45 10.51 17.17 -2.68
N ARG A 46 11.37 16.15 -2.53
CA ARG A 46 12.03 15.47 -3.65
C ARG A 46 11.56 14.03 -3.76
N PHE A 47 11.22 13.60 -4.97
CA PHE A 47 10.73 12.25 -5.25
C PHE A 47 11.76 11.42 -6.00
N TYR A 48 12.14 10.27 -5.42
CA TYR A 48 13.02 9.27 -6.03
C TYR A 48 12.25 7.96 -6.18
N PRO A 49 11.49 7.78 -7.28
CA PRO A 49 10.80 6.54 -7.56
C PRO A 49 11.75 5.51 -8.17
N LEU A 50 11.54 4.24 -7.81
CA LEU A 50 12.09 3.07 -8.47
C LEU A 50 10.93 2.13 -8.79
N LEU A 51 10.78 1.74 -10.05
CA LEU A 51 9.72 0.84 -10.51
C LEU A 51 10.32 -0.45 -11.06
N LEU A 52 9.92 -1.58 -10.47
CA LEU A 52 10.23 -2.92 -10.95
C LEU A 52 8.95 -3.56 -11.49
N ALA A 53 8.88 -3.71 -12.80
CA ALA A 53 7.75 -4.35 -13.46
C ALA A 53 8.14 -5.70 -14.07
N ASN A 54 7.29 -6.71 -13.90
CA ASN A 54 7.42 -8.04 -14.52
C ASN A 54 8.84 -8.60 -14.38
N ALA A 55 9.56 -8.79 -15.50
CA ALA A 55 10.92 -9.35 -15.54
C ALA A 55 11.96 -8.65 -14.65
N GLN A 56 11.72 -7.40 -14.25
CA GLN A 56 12.59 -6.68 -13.31
C GLN A 56 12.29 -7.03 -11.84
N ALA A 57 11.06 -7.43 -11.53
CA ALA A 57 10.57 -7.77 -10.20
C ALA A 57 10.90 -9.23 -9.83
N THR A 58 12.15 -9.62 -10.03
CA THR A 58 12.68 -10.89 -9.49
C THR A 58 12.81 -10.79 -7.98
N ARG A 59 12.82 -11.93 -7.27
CA ARG A 59 13.00 -11.92 -5.81
C ARG A 59 14.28 -11.19 -5.41
N GLN A 60 15.38 -11.46 -6.11
CA GLN A 60 16.65 -10.77 -5.85
C GLN A 60 16.58 -9.28 -6.22
N GLY A 61 15.96 -8.93 -7.35
CA GLY A 61 15.79 -7.54 -7.75
C GLY A 61 15.00 -6.71 -6.73
N ILE A 62 13.97 -7.30 -6.12
CA ILE A 62 13.22 -6.67 -5.04
C ILE A 62 14.11 -6.49 -3.81
N ILE A 63 14.79 -7.54 -3.34
CA ILE A 63 15.71 -7.47 -2.19
C ILE A 63 16.79 -6.40 -2.39
N ASP A 64 17.39 -6.35 -3.57
CA ASP A 64 18.43 -5.37 -3.91
C ASP A 64 17.86 -3.95 -3.94
N ALA A 65 16.65 -3.76 -4.46
CA ALA A 65 15.99 -2.46 -4.45
C ALA A 65 15.64 -1.99 -3.03
N TRP A 66 15.18 -2.87 -2.15
CA TRP A 66 15.00 -2.52 -0.74
C TRP A 66 16.29 -1.99 -0.10
N ARG A 67 17.39 -2.70 -0.26
CA ARG A 67 18.67 -2.36 0.37
C ARG A 67 19.34 -1.14 -0.25
N SER A 68 19.36 -1.06 -1.57
CA SER A 68 20.08 -0.01 -2.31
C SER A 68 19.26 1.26 -2.53
N HIS A 69 17.92 1.20 -2.48
CA HIS A 69 17.03 2.34 -2.70
C HIS A 69 16.32 2.77 -1.42
N LEU A 70 15.47 1.91 -0.83
CA LEU A 70 14.75 2.28 0.40
C LEU A 70 15.68 2.47 1.60
N GLY A 71 16.75 1.69 1.67
CA GLY A 71 17.80 1.80 2.69
C GLY A 71 18.57 3.13 2.70
N GLN A 72 18.33 4.04 1.74
CA GLN A 72 18.89 5.40 1.76
C GLN A 72 18.08 6.37 2.62
N ALA A 73 16.81 6.07 2.90
CA ALA A 73 15.92 6.99 3.62
C ALA A 73 16.34 7.09 5.10
N GLY A 74 16.59 8.32 5.58
CA GLY A 74 16.98 8.60 6.95
C GLY A 74 15.94 9.42 7.74
N PRO A 75 16.33 10.00 8.89
CA PRO A 75 15.42 10.81 9.70
C PRO A 75 14.91 12.03 8.94
N GLY A 76 13.58 12.18 8.86
CA GLY A 76 12.92 13.26 8.13
C GLY A 76 12.59 12.95 6.67
N ASP A 77 13.09 11.82 6.14
CA ASP A 77 12.74 11.30 4.83
C ASP A 77 11.53 10.34 4.92
N VAL A 78 11.00 9.98 3.76
CA VAL A 78 9.93 9.01 3.59
C VAL A 78 10.48 7.80 2.83
N ALA A 79 10.22 6.61 3.34
CA ALA A 79 10.32 5.37 2.59
C ALA A 79 8.92 4.86 2.27
N LEU A 80 8.69 4.41 1.03
CA LEU A 80 7.44 3.81 0.60
C LEU A 80 7.72 2.54 -0.19
N PHE A 81 7.17 1.41 0.25
CA PHE A 81 7.12 0.19 -0.55
C PHE A 81 5.69 -0.08 -1.00
N CYS A 82 5.49 -0.28 -2.30
CA CYS A 82 4.22 -0.66 -2.90
C CYS A 82 4.38 -1.95 -3.70
N TYR A 83 3.60 -2.97 -3.36
CA TYR A 83 3.55 -4.23 -4.09
C TYR A 83 2.14 -4.48 -4.62
N ALA A 84 2.02 -4.80 -5.90
CA ALA A 84 0.82 -5.34 -6.52
C ALA A 84 1.19 -6.61 -7.29
N GLY A 85 0.52 -7.72 -6.97
CA GLY A 85 0.84 -9.01 -7.54
C GLY A 85 0.16 -10.16 -6.80
N HIS A 86 0.57 -11.39 -7.09
CA HIS A 86 0.11 -12.56 -6.38
C HIS A 86 0.73 -12.65 -4.98
N GLY A 87 -0.09 -12.89 -3.97
CA GLY A 87 0.40 -13.48 -2.73
C GLY A 87 0.08 -14.97 -2.67
N SER A 88 0.77 -15.69 -1.81
CA SER A 88 0.63 -17.14 -1.66
C SER A 88 1.07 -17.57 -0.27
N GLN A 89 1.12 -18.89 -0.06
CA GLN A 89 1.70 -19.53 1.11
C GLN A 89 2.78 -20.51 0.69
N GLU A 90 3.76 -20.76 1.55
CA GLU A 90 4.72 -21.88 1.41
C GLU A 90 4.84 -22.64 2.73
N ASN A 91 5.31 -23.89 2.68
CA ASN A 91 5.63 -24.62 3.91
C ASN A 91 6.76 -23.90 4.66
N ALA A 92 6.52 -23.53 5.92
CA ALA A 92 7.55 -22.98 6.79
C ALA A 92 8.57 -24.08 7.16
N PRO A 93 9.89 -23.82 7.01
CA PRO A 93 10.90 -24.72 7.53
C PRO A 93 10.80 -24.84 9.06
N PRO A 94 11.22 -25.97 9.66
CA PRO A 94 11.09 -26.21 11.11
C PRO A 94 11.63 -25.09 12.00
N GLU A 95 12.65 -24.38 11.54
CA GLU A 95 13.26 -23.27 12.23
C GLU A 95 12.34 -22.06 12.43
N PHE A 96 11.20 -22.01 11.73
CA PHE A 96 10.18 -20.95 11.89
C PHE A 96 8.89 -21.42 12.57
N TRP A 97 8.75 -22.70 12.96
CA TRP A 97 7.49 -23.23 13.52
C TRP A 97 7.06 -22.57 14.83
N ASP A 98 8.00 -22.05 15.63
CA ASP A 98 7.67 -21.30 16.85
C ASP A 98 6.95 -19.97 16.56
N PHE A 99 7.09 -19.45 15.34
CA PHE A 99 6.44 -18.23 14.86
C PHE A 99 5.24 -18.51 13.96
N GLU A 100 5.16 -19.71 13.38
CA GLU A 100 4.10 -20.16 12.46
C GLU A 100 3.34 -21.34 13.03
N PRO A 101 2.27 -21.13 13.83
CA PRO A 101 1.51 -22.20 14.45
C PRO A 101 0.84 -23.17 13.46
N ASP A 102 0.60 -22.73 12.22
CA ASP A 102 0.07 -23.55 11.13
C ASP A 102 1.18 -24.11 10.21
N HIS A 103 2.44 -23.80 10.53
CA HIS A 103 3.65 -24.15 9.78
C HIS A 103 3.65 -23.64 8.33
N LEU A 104 3.00 -22.52 8.05
CA LEU A 104 3.00 -21.88 6.73
C LEU A 104 3.66 -20.50 6.81
N ASN A 105 4.41 -20.10 5.78
CA ASN A 105 4.77 -18.70 5.59
C ASN A 105 3.81 -18.05 4.62
N GLU A 106 3.43 -16.81 4.87
CA GLU A 106 2.82 -15.94 3.85
C GLU A 106 3.90 -15.40 2.92
N THR A 107 3.60 -15.30 1.61
CA THR A 107 4.60 -14.93 0.61
C THR A 107 4.10 -13.92 -0.41
N LEU A 108 5.02 -13.10 -0.92
CA LEU A 108 4.85 -12.32 -2.14
C LEU A 108 5.47 -13.09 -3.31
N VAL A 109 4.67 -13.41 -4.33
CA VAL A 109 5.14 -14.12 -5.51
C VAL A 109 5.89 -13.13 -6.41
N CYS A 110 7.15 -13.44 -6.73
CA CYS A 110 8.01 -12.63 -7.58
C CYS A 110 7.95 -13.12 -9.03
N HIS A 111 8.48 -12.36 -9.98
CA HIS A 111 8.45 -12.77 -11.40
C HIS A 111 9.12 -14.13 -11.65
N ASP A 112 10.26 -14.38 -11.02
CA ASP A 112 11.05 -15.61 -11.13
C ASP A 112 10.68 -16.67 -10.08
N SER A 113 9.65 -16.41 -9.26
CA SER A 113 9.09 -17.40 -8.35
C SER A 113 8.71 -18.68 -9.10
N ARG A 114 8.92 -19.83 -8.45
CA ARG A 114 8.55 -21.16 -8.94
C ARG A 114 9.26 -21.62 -10.22
N ALA A 115 10.06 -20.78 -10.84
CA ALA A 115 11.08 -21.22 -11.78
C ALA A 115 12.09 -22.13 -11.05
N SER A 116 12.95 -22.80 -11.82
CA SER A 116 13.99 -23.67 -11.25
C SER A 116 14.88 -22.87 -10.29
N GLY A 117 14.84 -23.21 -9.00
CA GLY A 117 15.57 -22.52 -7.93
C GLY A 117 14.96 -21.20 -7.44
N GLY A 118 13.87 -20.72 -8.04
CA GLY A 118 13.17 -19.49 -7.63
C GLY A 118 12.19 -19.74 -6.49
N TRP A 119 12.23 -18.89 -5.46
CA TRP A 119 11.35 -18.92 -4.30
C TRP A 119 10.56 -17.62 -4.19
N ASP A 120 9.41 -17.67 -3.55
CA ASP A 120 8.65 -16.48 -3.20
C ASP A 120 9.40 -15.67 -2.11
N LEU A 121 9.10 -14.38 -2.01
CA LEU A 121 9.62 -13.54 -0.92
C LEU A 121 8.72 -13.77 0.31
N ALA A 122 9.23 -14.48 1.31
CA ALA A 122 8.44 -14.80 2.50
C ALA A 122 8.32 -13.59 3.43
N ASP A 123 7.23 -13.53 4.18
CA ASP A 123 6.96 -12.57 5.26
C ASP A 123 8.13 -12.40 6.26
N LYS A 124 8.87 -13.45 6.62
CA LYS A 124 10.06 -13.34 7.51
C LYS A 124 11.16 -12.53 6.84
N GLU A 125 11.30 -12.65 5.52
CA GLU A 125 12.24 -11.87 4.73
C GLU A 125 11.77 -10.43 4.57
N LEU A 126 10.47 -10.23 4.38
CA LEU A 126 9.87 -8.90 4.36
C LEU A 126 10.06 -8.19 5.72
N ALA A 127 9.87 -8.89 6.84
CA ALA A 127 10.11 -8.37 8.18
C ALA A 127 11.58 -7.97 8.39
N GLN A 128 12.53 -8.77 7.89
CA GLN A 128 13.96 -8.43 7.89
C GLN A 128 14.24 -7.15 7.07
N LEU A 129 13.72 -7.05 5.85
CA LEU A 129 13.90 -5.87 4.99
C LEU A 129 13.25 -4.61 5.62
N ILE A 130 12.09 -4.76 6.25
CA ILE A 130 11.43 -3.67 6.99
C ILE A 130 12.31 -3.21 8.15
N SER A 131 12.87 -4.15 8.91
CA SER A 131 13.76 -3.84 10.03
C SER A 131 15.02 -3.10 9.57
N GLU A 132 15.63 -3.53 8.46
CA GLU A 132 16.80 -2.87 7.85
C GLU A 132 16.52 -1.39 7.48
N VAL A 133 15.38 -1.11 6.85
CA VAL A 133 15.00 0.27 6.45
C VAL A 133 14.60 1.10 7.68
N ALA A 134 13.78 0.54 8.57
CA ALA A 134 13.27 1.24 9.74
C ALA A 134 14.38 1.60 10.75
N ALA A 135 15.49 0.85 10.78
CA ALA A 135 16.66 1.16 11.59
C ALA A 135 17.27 2.55 11.27
N ASN A 136 17.07 3.06 10.06
CA ASN A 136 17.50 4.41 9.67
C ASN A 136 16.56 5.52 10.15
N GLY A 137 15.38 5.18 10.70
CA GLY A 137 14.39 6.12 11.23
C GLY A 137 13.62 6.99 10.22
N PRO A 138 13.31 6.56 8.98
CA PRO A 138 12.43 7.32 8.10
C PRO A 138 10.95 7.22 8.53
N HIS A 139 10.09 8.07 7.95
CA HIS A 139 8.66 7.79 7.90
C HIS A 139 8.41 6.66 6.92
N PHE A 140 8.07 5.46 7.41
CA PHE A 140 8.00 4.27 6.55
C PHE A 140 6.58 3.72 6.39
N ALA A 141 6.14 3.60 5.13
CA ALA A 141 4.88 2.97 4.76
C ALA A 141 5.08 1.80 3.80
N VAL A 142 4.27 0.75 3.99
CA VAL A 142 4.22 -0.48 3.20
C VAL A 142 2.78 -0.63 2.70
N ILE A 143 2.62 -0.86 1.40
CA ILE A 143 1.32 -1.02 0.74
C ILE A 143 1.34 -2.34 -0.03
N LEU A 144 0.46 -3.27 0.34
CA LEU A 144 0.36 -4.60 -0.25
C LEU A 144 -1.01 -4.80 -0.89
N ASP A 145 -1.04 -4.92 -2.22
CA ASP A 145 -2.23 -5.28 -2.99
C ASP A 145 -2.11 -6.71 -3.55
N CYS A 146 -2.25 -7.67 -2.62
CA CYS A 146 -2.15 -9.11 -2.84
C CYS A 146 -3.00 -9.88 -1.81
N CYS A 147 -3.16 -11.20 -1.99
CA CYS A 147 -3.85 -12.07 -1.04
C CYS A 147 -2.85 -12.82 -0.13
N HIS A 148 -3.20 -13.04 1.13
CA HIS A 148 -2.38 -13.79 2.10
C HIS A 148 -2.99 -15.16 2.44
N SER A 149 -3.51 -15.88 1.44
CA SER A 149 -4.06 -17.22 1.67
C SER A 149 -3.67 -18.15 0.54
N GLY A 150 -3.58 -19.45 0.80
CA GLY A 150 -3.27 -20.48 -0.21
C GLY A 150 -4.50 -21.13 -0.86
N SER A 151 -5.72 -20.76 -0.46
CA SER A 151 -6.96 -21.39 -0.96
C SER A 151 -7.49 -20.71 -2.22
N GLY A 152 -7.03 -21.16 -3.39
CA GLY A 152 -7.53 -20.68 -4.68
C GLY A 152 -8.98 -21.11 -4.94
N THR A 153 -9.96 -20.26 -4.62
CA THR A 153 -11.35 -20.41 -5.08
C THR A 153 -11.59 -19.53 -6.32
N ARG A 154 -12.28 -20.07 -7.31
CA ARG A 154 -12.64 -19.35 -8.56
C ARG A 154 -13.90 -18.52 -8.31
N ASP A 155 -13.84 -17.22 -8.57
CA ASP A 155 -15.02 -16.36 -8.69
C ASP A 155 -15.15 -15.78 -10.11
N ALA A 156 -16.31 -15.17 -10.36
CA ALA A 156 -16.92 -14.76 -11.64
C ALA A 156 -15.99 -14.28 -12.78
N GLU A 157 -16.46 -14.43 -14.02
CA GLU A 157 -15.67 -14.28 -15.28
C GLU A 157 -14.89 -12.94 -15.43
N ASP A 158 -15.30 -11.86 -14.77
CA ASP A 158 -14.67 -10.53 -14.86
C ASP A 158 -13.82 -10.13 -13.65
N VAL A 159 -13.64 -11.05 -12.70
CA VAL A 159 -12.88 -10.84 -11.47
C VAL A 159 -11.70 -11.81 -11.46
N THR A 160 -10.49 -11.29 -11.28
CA THR A 160 -9.31 -12.14 -11.11
C THR A 160 -8.75 -11.91 -9.72
N ILE A 161 -8.41 -13.00 -9.03
CA ILE A 161 -7.93 -12.97 -7.66
C ILE A 161 -6.39 -12.86 -7.67
N ARG A 162 -5.85 -12.01 -6.81
CA ARG A 162 -4.40 -11.79 -6.63
C ARG A 162 -3.77 -12.81 -5.69
N GLN A 163 -4.05 -14.08 -5.95
CA GLN A 163 -3.65 -15.22 -5.16
C GLN A 163 -3.11 -16.31 -6.07
N GLU A 164 -2.04 -16.96 -5.65
CA GLU A 164 -1.56 -18.16 -6.31
C GLU A 164 -1.53 -19.32 -5.30
N LYS A 165 -1.66 -20.56 -5.79
CA LYS A 165 -1.68 -21.77 -4.97
C LYS A 165 -0.43 -21.87 -4.10
N ALA A 166 -0.62 -22.38 -2.88
CA ALA A 166 0.48 -22.62 -1.96
C ALA A 166 1.61 -23.43 -2.61
N ASP A 167 2.85 -22.98 -2.41
CA ASP A 167 4.03 -23.70 -2.84
C ASP A 167 4.36 -24.81 -1.84
N THR A 168 4.19 -26.05 -2.30
CA THR A 168 4.39 -27.24 -1.47
C THR A 168 5.83 -27.77 -1.53
N ARG A 169 6.71 -27.14 -2.31
CA ARG A 169 8.13 -27.51 -2.36
C ARG A 169 8.78 -27.27 -0.99
N THR A 170 9.72 -28.13 -0.61
CA THR A 170 10.53 -27.91 0.59
C THR A 170 11.60 -26.87 0.30
N ARG A 171 11.49 -25.71 0.95
CA ARG A 171 12.44 -24.61 0.82
C ARG A 171 13.59 -24.77 1.82
N PRO A 172 14.86 -24.77 1.39
CA PRO A 172 15.99 -24.86 2.32
C PRO A 172 16.16 -23.55 3.09
N ILE A 173 16.43 -23.63 4.40
CA ILE A 173 16.62 -22.46 5.27
C ILE A 173 17.72 -21.51 4.75
N THR A 174 18.74 -22.05 4.09
CA THR A 174 19.85 -21.28 3.49
C THR A 174 19.44 -20.38 2.33
N SER A 175 18.21 -20.51 1.82
CA SER A 175 17.68 -19.63 0.78
C SER A 175 17.01 -18.36 1.33
N TYR A 176 16.71 -18.31 2.63
CA TYR A 176 16.14 -17.11 3.27
C TYR A 176 17.25 -16.10 3.58
N ILE A 177 16.91 -14.81 3.50
CA ILE A 177 17.83 -13.73 3.92
C ILE A 177 17.80 -13.45 5.43
N VAL A 178 16.96 -14.17 6.17
CA VAL A 178 16.84 -14.10 7.62
C VAL A 178 17.37 -15.40 8.24
N THR A 179 18.14 -15.26 9.33
CA THR A 179 18.53 -16.42 10.15
C THR A 179 17.65 -16.42 11.40
N PRO A 180 16.83 -17.47 11.63
CA PRO A 180 16.06 -17.58 12.85
C PRO A 180 17.00 -17.61 14.07
N PRO A 181 16.63 -16.96 15.19
CA PRO A 181 17.44 -17.02 16.40
C PRO A 181 17.59 -18.48 16.85
N PRO A 182 18.75 -18.89 17.42
CA PRO A 182 18.93 -20.25 17.91
C PRO A 182 17.86 -20.57 18.96
N VAL A 183 17.19 -21.71 18.79
CA VAL A 183 16.23 -22.27 19.77
C VAL A 183 17.00 -22.81 20.97
N ALA A 184 17.63 -21.93 21.74
CA ALA A 184 18.31 -22.27 22.98
C ALA A 184 17.80 -21.35 24.10
N GLY A 185 16.70 -21.74 24.74
CA GLY A 185 16.28 -21.10 25.99
C GLY A 185 14.80 -21.06 26.35
N LEU A 186 13.86 -21.48 25.49
CA LEU A 186 12.43 -21.52 25.83
C LEU A 186 12.05 -22.84 26.53
N GLN A 187 12.79 -23.20 27.57
CA GLN A 187 12.39 -24.22 28.53
C GLN A 187 12.20 -23.48 29.86
N GLU A 188 10.97 -23.56 30.39
CA GLU A 188 10.46 -22.89 31.60
C GLU A 188 9.84 -21.50 31.44
N GLN A 189 8.66 -21.44 30.79
CA GLN A 189 7.54 -20.67 31.35
C GLN A 189 6.20 -21.20 30.80
N GLN A 190 5.83 -22.40 31.27
CA GLN A 190 4.42 -22.81 31.27
C GLN A 190 3.70 -22.06 32.39
N THR A 191 2.98 -20.98 32.06
CA THR A 191 1.78 -20.58 32.79
C THR A 191 0.77 -19.92 31.85
N SER A 192 -0.25 -20.71 31.48
CA SER A 192 -1.67 -20.31 31.36
C SER A 192 -2.05 -19.03 30.60
N ALA A 193 -2.57 -19.18 29.38
CA ALA A 193 -3.97 -18.88 29.00
C ALA A 193 -4.10 -18.94 27.47
N ALA A 194 -5.15 -19.62 26.98
CA ALA A 194 -5.51 -19.61 25.57
C ALA A 194 -5.87 -18.18 25.10
N GLY A 195 -5.17 -17.68 24.09
CA GLY A 195 -5.38 -16.43 23.35
C GLY A 195 -4.77 -16.57 21.95
N PRO A 196 -5.24 -15.81 20.93
CA PRO A 196 -5.03 -16.15 19.51
C PRO A 196 -3.59 -15.92 19.06
N ALA A 197 -3.25 -16.55 17.93
CA ALA A 197 -1.99 -16.52 17.18
C ALA A 197 -1.09 -15.31 17.46
N MET A 198 0.17 -15.60 17.80
CA MET A 198 1.21 -14.59 17.95
C MET A 198 1.30 -13.78 16.64
N PRO A 199 1.10 -12.46 16.66
CA PRO A 199 1.25 -11.62 15.48
C PRO A 199 2.72 -11.57 15.04
N TRP A 200 2.97 -11.10 13.81
CA TRP A 200 4.19 -10.54 13.18
C TRP A 200 5.30 -9.89 14.06
N ALA A 201 5.12 -9.80 15.38
CA ALA A 201 5.92 -9.07 16.36
C ALA A 201 7.19 -9.78 16.87
N ALA A 202 7.38 -11.09 16.60
CA ALA A 202 8.51 -11.83 17.17
C ALA A 202 9.84 -11.63 16.41
N ILE A 203 9.79 -11.21 15.15
CA ILE A 203 10.93 -10.63 14.43
C ILE A 203 10.69 -9.13 14.45
N ALA A 204 11.37 -8.39 15.34
CA ALA A 204 11.19 -6.96 15.56
C ALA A 204 11.19 -6.18 14.23
N SER A 205 9.99 -5.95 13.72
CA SER A 205 9.71 -5.29 12.47
C SER A 205 9.65 -3.81 12.80
N GLY A 206 10.77 -3.13 12.52
CA GLY A 206 10.98 -1.75 12.92
C GLY A 206 9.81 -0.83 12.53
N ARG A 207 9.73 0.33 13.19
CA ARG A 207 8.59 1.25 13.11
C ARG A 207 8.14 1.52 11.66
N HIS A 208 6.93 1.11 11.32
CA HIS A 208 6.32 1.32 10.02
C HIS A 208 4.78 1.32 10.09
N ILE A 209 4.15 1.69 8.97
CA ILE A 209 2.70 1.64 8.73
C ILE A 209 2.44 0.68 7.57
N LEU A 210 1.48 -0.25 7.73
CA LEU A 210 1.08 -1.21 6.71
C LEU A 210 -0.37 -0.95 6.26
N LEU A 211 -0.58 -0.88 4.95
CA LEU A 211 -1.90 -0.97 4.33
C LEU A 211 -1.97 -2.22 3.47
N ALA A 212 -2.88 -3.14 3.79
CA ALA A 212 -3.09 -4.38 3.04
C ALA A 212 -4.47 -4.40 2.37
N ALA A 213 -4.56 -5.01 1.20
CA ALA A 213 -5.78 -5.00 0.38
C ALA A 213 -6.92 -5.87 0.91
N CYS A 214 -6.64 -6.89 1.71
CA CYS A 214 -7.63 -7.79 2.29
C CYS A 214 -7.13 -8.42 3.60
N ARG A 215 -8.04 -9.03 4.35
CA ARG A 215 -7.71 -9.89 5.51
C ARG A 215 -7.11 -11.22 5.07
N PRO A 216 -6.43 -11.97 5.96
CA PRO A 216 -5.83 -13.27 5.63
C PRO A 216 -6.85 -14.27 5.05
N GLU A 217 -8.05 -14.32 5.61
CA GLU A 217 -9.13 -15.22 5.15
C GLU A 217 -9.86 -14.76 3.88
N GLN A 218 -9.42 -13.66 3.27
CA GLN A 218 -10.08 -13.02 2.13
C GLN A 218 -9.14 -12.88 0.93
N THR A 219 -9.71 -12.47 -0.20
CA THR A 219 -8.98 -12.31 -1.45
C THR A 219 -9.02 -10.88 -1.97
N ALA A 220 -7.85 -10.33 -2.28
CA ALA A 220 -7.66 -9.15 -3.09
C ALA A 220 -7.97 -9.44 -4.56
N LYS A 221 -8.75 -8.56 -5.20
CA LYS A 221 -9.28 -8.77 -6.54
C LYS A 221 -8.87 -7.67 -7.50
N GLU A 222 -8.54 -8.06 -8.73
CA GLU A 222 -8.47 -7.15 -9.88
C GLU A 222 -9.78 -7.19 -10.67
N THR A 223 -10.28 -6.00 -10.99
CA THR A 223 -11.48 -5.81 -11.81
C THR A 223 -11.28 -4.61 -12.74
N VAL A 224 -12.32 -4.27 -13.49
CA VAL A 224 -12.29 -3.20 -14.48
C VAL A 224 -12.76 -1.90 -13.86
N PHE A 225 -12.00 -0.84 -14.10
CA PHE A 225 -12.28 0.52 -13.65
C PHE A 225 -12.05 1.53 -14.79
N PRO A 226 -12.61 2.76 -14.68
CA PRO A 226 -12.26 3.86 -15.56
C PRO A 226 -10.77 4.22 -15.46
N GLY A 227 -10.15 4.50 -16.60
CA GLY A 227 -8.79 4.97 -16.73
C GLY A 227 -8.65 6.01 -17.86
N PRO A 228 -7.45 6.57 -18.07
CA PRO A 228 -7.23 7.66 -19.01
C PRO A 228 -7.58 7.36 -20.47
N ALA A 229 -7.47 6.10 -20.88
CA ALA A 229 -7.70 5.64 -22.26
C ALA A 229 -8.97 4.77 -22.39
N GLY A 230 -9.89 4.85 -21.42
CA GLY A 230 -11.08 4.00 -21.33
C GLY A 230 -10.99 3.05 -20.14
N LEU A 231 -11.53 1.86 -20.28
CA LEU A 231 -11.53 0.88 -19.19
C LEU A 231 -10.14 0.23 -19.02
N GLU A 232 -9.64 0.18 -17.79
CA GLU A 232 -8.38 -0.47 -17.43
C GLU A 232 -8.61 -1.51 -16.32
N ARG A 233 -7.82 -2.59 -16.33
CA ARG A 233 -7.82 -3.56 -15.23
C ARG A 233 -6.90 -3.08 -14.12
N ARG A 234 -7.39 -3.13 -12.88
CA ARG A 234 -6.74 -2.58 -11.66
C ARG A 234 -7.14 -3.40 -10.44
N GLY A 235 -6.31 -3.41 -9.40
CA GLY A 235 -6.69 -3.91 -8.08
C GLY A 235 -7.72 -3.00 -7.44
N ALA A 236 -8.78 -3.57 -6.84
CA ALA A 236 -9.84 -2.76 -6.22
C ALA A 236 -9.30 -1.85 -5.11
N PHE A 237 -8.37 -2.35 -4.31
CA PHE A 237 -7.72 -1.59 -3.25
C PHE A 237 -6.85 -0.46 -3.82
N SER A 238 -5.92 -0.76 -4.72
CA SER A 238 -5.07 0.25 -5.38
C SER A 238 -5.88 1.32 -6.13
N TYR A 239 -6.99 0.93 -6.77
CA TYR A 239 -7.90 1.87 -7.42
C TYR A 239 -8.48 2.87 -6.43
N TYR A 240 -9.13 2.40 -5.36
CA TYR A 240 -9.77 3.30 -4.42
C TYR A 240 -8.80 4.06 -3.52
N LEU A 241 -7.61 3.52 -3.28
CA LEU A 241 -6.51 4.26 -2.66
C LEU A 241 -6.15 5.48 -3.52
N GLN A 242 -5.91 5.27 -4.82
CA GLN A 242 -5.57 6.34 -5.73
C GLN A 242 -6.72 7.36 -5.87
N ASP A 243 -7.95 6.87 -6.06
CA ASP A 243 -9.16 7.69 -6.18
C ASP A 243 -9.35 8.60 -4.96
N THR A 244 -9.18 8.04 -3.76
CA THR A 244 -9.29 8.79 -2.51
C THR A 244 -8.23 9.88 -2.40
N LEU A 245 -6.97 9.58 -2.76
CA LEU A 245 -5.87 10.54 -2.75
C LEU A 245 -6.05 11.66 -3.80
N GLN A 246 -6.66 11.34 -4.95
CA GLN A 246 -6.97 12.31 -6.00
C GLN A 246 -8.11 13.25 -5.59
N GLN A 247 -9.16 12.73 -4.97
CA GLN A 247 -10.35 13.49 -4.64
C GLN A 247 -10.26 14.26 -3.31
N SER A 248 -9.17 14.12 -2.54
CA SER A 248 -9.06 14.80 -1.25
C SER A 248 -8.54 16.23 -1.40
N GLY A 249 -9.38 17.19 -1.03
CA GLY A 249 -9.05 18.62 -0.96
C GLY A 249 -8.27 19.02 0.31
N ALA A 250 -7.99 18.08 1.21
CA ALA A 250 -7.24 18.29 2.44
C ALA A 250 -6.23 17.14 2.68
N PRO A 251 -5.16 17.37 3.46
CA PRO A 251 -4.25 16.30 3.86
C PRO A 251 -5.02 15.25 4.67
N LEU A 252 -4.97 13.99 4.24
CA LEU A 252 -5.63 12.88 4.95
C LEU A 252 -4.66 12.24 5.92
N SER A 253 -5.13 11.95 7.14
CA SER A 253 -4.45 10.99 8.02
C SER A 253 -4.51 9.59 7.41
N TYR A 254 -3.64 8.67 7.84
CA TYR A 254 -3.76 7.26 7.44
C TYR A 254 -5.13 6.69 7.82
N ARG A 255 -5.66 7.03 8.99
CA ARG A 255 -7.01 6.60 9.40
C ARG A 255 -8.10 7.09 8.47
N ASP A 256 -8.08 8.36 8.09
CA ASP A 256 -9.16 8.93 7.26
C ASP A 256 -9.07 8.48 5.81
N LEU A 257 -7.85 8.36 5.28
CA LEU A 257 -7.59 7.71 4.00
C LEU A 257 -8.16 6.28 4.02
N PHE A 258 -7.77 5.47 5.00
CA PHE A 258 -8.18 4.09 5.10
C PHE A 258 -9.69 3.92 5.28
N LYS A 259 -10.34 4.72 6.14
CA LYS A 259 -11.81 4.66 6.32
C LYS A 259 -12.54 4.78 4.99
N ARG A 260 -12.12 5.74 4.13
CA ARG A 260 -12.75 5.97 2.83
C ARG A 260 -12.43 4.86 1.84
N VAL A 261 -11.17 4.44 1.75
CA VAL A 261 -10.75 3.32 0.89
C VAL A 261 -11.52 2.05 1.26
N ASN A 262 -11.59 1.71 2.54
CA ASN A 262 -12.28 0.52 3.04
C ASN A 262 -13.77 0.52 2.67
N ALA A 263 -14.45 1.67 2.81
CA ALA A 263 -15.86 1.80 2.43
C ALA A 263 -16.08 1.60 0.92
N LEU A 264 -15.23 2.20 0.08
CA LEU A 264 -15.34 2.10 -1.37
C LEU A 264 -15.00 0.70 -1.89
N VAL A 265 -13.97 0.05 -1.32
CA VAL A 265 -13.60 -1.33 -1.66
C VAL A 265 -14.75 -2.27 -1.33
N GLN A 266 -15.30 -2.21 -0.11
CA GLN A 266 -16.41 -3.08 0.29
C GLN A 266 -17.69 -2.84 -0.54
N GLN A 267 -17.92 -1.59 -0.99
CA GLN A 267 -19.04 -1.29 -1.88
C GLN A 267 -18.87 -1.95 -3.26
N ARG A 268 -17.63 -2.03 -3.77
CA ARG A 268 -17.33 -2.60 -5.09
C ARG A 268 -17.17 -4.12 -5.05
N VAL A 269 -16.57 -4.61 -3.97
CA VAL A 269 -16.15 -6.00 -3.74
C VAL A 269 -16.54 -6.38 -2.32
N GLY A 270 -17.69 -7.05 -2.17
CA GLY A 270 -18.30 -7.30 -0.86
C GLY A 270 -17.50 -8.20 0.08
N ASP A 271 -16.58 -9.00 -0.46
CA ASP A 271 -15.74 -9.97 0.25
C ASP A 271 -14.25 -9.59 0.24
N GLN A 272 -13.95 -8.28 0.23
CA GLN A 272 -12.60 -7.75 0.36
C GLN A 272 -12.58 -6.60 1.39
N HIS A 273 -11.90 -6.82 2.51
CA HIS A 273 -11.79 -5.86 3.60
C HIS A 273 -10.33 -5.47 3.81
N PRO A 274 -9.90 -4.30 3.30
CA PRO A 274 -8.57 -3.78 3.57
C PRO A 274 -8.22 -3.75 5.06
N GLN A 275 -6.92 -3.76 5.36
CA GLN A 275 -6.38 -3.64 6.72
C GLN A 275 -5.41 -2.48 6.83
N LEU A 276 -5.36 -1.88 8.02
CA LEU A 276 -4.43 -0.80 8.38
C LEU A 276 -3.79 -1.16 9.73
N GLU A 277 -2.47 -1.25 9.72
CA GLU A 277 -1.67 -1.59 10.90
C GLU A 277 -0.50 -0.61 11.02
N ALA A 278 0.01 -0.45 12.24
CA ALA A 278 1.24 0.29 12.49
C ALA A 278 1.93 -0.27 13.74
N SER A 279 3.26 -0.27 13.73
CA SER A 279 4.04 -0.61 14.92
C SER A 279 3.75 0.35 16.08
N GLU A 280 3.49 1.62 15.76
CA GLU A 280 3.10 2.65 16.71
C GLU A 280 1.71 3.18 16.36
N PRO A 281 0.66 2.91 17.17
CA PRO A 281 -0.72 3.29 16.83
C PRO A 281 -0.95 4.78 16.58
N ALA A 282 -0.13 5.65 17.18
CA ALA A 282 -0.19 7.10 16.98
C ALA A 282 0.24 7.53 15.57
N ASP A 283 1.01 6.70 14.86
CA ASP A 283 1.44 7.00 13.48
C ASP A 283 0.29 6.98 12.49
N LEU A 284 -0.82 6.32 12.84
CA LEU A 284 -2.02 6.29 12.03
C LEU A 284 -2.75 7.65 11.96
N ASP A 285 -2.50 8.53 12.91
CA ASP A 285 -3.08 9.88 12.94
C ASP A 285 -2.22 10.90 12.17
N GLN A 286 -1.01 10.51 11.75
CA GLN A 286 -0.17 11.35 10.90
C GLN A 286 -0.74 11.46 9.49
N PRO A 287 -0.48 12.57 8.77
CA PRO A 287 -0.82 12.68 7.36
C PRO A 287 -0.15 11.59 6.54
N PHE A 288 -0.81 11.11 5.48
CA PHE A 288 -0.26 10.12 4.58
C PHE A 288 1.12 10.53 4.07
N LEU A 289 2.10 9.62 4.17
CA LEU A 289 3.52 9.84 3.87
C LEU A 289 4.13 11.04 4.64
N GLY A 290 3.74 11.26 5.88
CA GLY A 290 4.25 12.36 6.70
C GLY A 290 3.87 13.75 6.15
N GLY A 291 2.85 13.82 5.28
CA GLY A 291 2.40 15.04 4.62
C GLY A 291 3.18 15.38 3.34
N ALA A 292 3.98 14.45 2.83
CA ALA A 292 4.76 14.63 1.62
C ALA A 292 3.89 14.77 0.34
N ILE A 293 2.61 14.40 0.42
CA ILE A 293 1.61 14.70 -0.62
C ILE A 293 0.82 15.93 -0.19
N PRO A 294 1.06 17.12 -0.79
CA PRO A 294 0.26 18.30 -0.49
C PRO A 294 -1.19 18.07 -0.88
N ALA A 295 -2.14 18.65 -0.16
CA ALA A 295 -3.56 18.61 -0.55
C ALA A 295 -3.78 19.20 -1.95
N VAL A 296 -4.77 18.69 -2.70
CA VAL A 296 -5.23 19.42 -3.89
C VAL A 296 -5.99 20.63 -3.38
N PRO A 297 -5.66 21.87 -3.78
CA PRO A 297 -6.53 23.00 -3.50
C PRO A 297 -7.93 22.70 -4.04
N ALA A 298 -8.95 22.79 -3.19
CA ALA A 298 -10.33 22.66 -3.67
C ALA A 298 -10.60 23.80 -4.67
N THR A 299 -10.85 23.43 -5.93
CA THR A 299 -11.33 24.38 -6.93
C THR A 299 -12.85 24.39 -6.89
N PHE A 300 -13.43 25.57 -6.87
CA PHE A 300 -14.87 25.75 -6.90
C PHE A 300 -15.30 26.39 -8.22
N THR A 301 -16.41 25.93 -8.77
CA THR A 301 -17.00 26.46 -9.98
C THR A 301 -17.86 27.67 -9.63
N LEU A 302 -17.50 28.84 -10.17
CA LEU A 302 -18.39 29.98 -10.21
C LEU A 302 -19.24 29.91 -11.49
N SER A 303 -20.56 29.93 -11.34
CA SER A 303 -21.49 29.98 -12.47
C SER A 303 -22.54 31.07 -12.27
N LYS A 304 -23.13 31.54 -13.36
CA LYS A 304 -24.19 32.55 -13.31
C LYS A 304 -25.54 31.89 -13.56
N ASP A 305 -26.29 31.71 -12.49
CA ASP A 305 -27.67 31.30 -12.54
C ASP A 305 -28.57 32.48 -12.95
N ARG A 306 -29.69 32.18 -13.61
CA ARG A 306 -30.62 33.20 -14.12
C ARG A 306 -31.42 33.88 -13.00
N ASP A 307 -31.75 33.14 -11.96
CA ASP A 307 -32.65 33.57 -10.89
C ASP A 307 -31.88 33.93 -9.62
N LEU A 308 -30.81 33.17 -9.32
CA LEU A 308 -29.99 33.33 -8.11
C LEU A 308 -28.76 34.22 -8.32
N GLY A 309 -28.46 34.61 -9.56
CA GLY A 309 -27.26 35.37 -9.88
C GLY A 309 -25.99 34.52 -9.85
N TRP A 310 -24.89 35.06 -9.33
CA TRP A 310 -23.64 34.29 -9.24
C TRP A 310 -23.73 33.25 -8.12
N ILE A 311 -23.51 31.98 -8.46
CA ILE A 311 -23.49 30.86 -7.54
C ILE A 311 -22.12 30.17 -7.59
N ILE A 312 -21.66 29.69 -6.43
CA ILE A 312 -20.48 28.85 -6.28
C ILE A 312 -20.94 27.48 -5.79
N ASP A 313 -20.32 26.41 -6.27
CA ASP A 313 -20.57 25.03 -5.83
C ASP A 313 -19.92 24.69 -4.48
N ALA A 314 -19.91 25.66 -3.56
CA ALA A 314 -19.24 25.60 -2.26
C ALA A 314 -20.08 26.27 -1.16
N GLY A 315 -19.79 25.95 0.11
CA GLY A 315 -20.58 26.45 1.25
C GLY A 315 -19.96 26.12 2.59
N ALA A 316 -20.77 26.13 3.66
CA ALA A 316 -20.31 25.93 5.04
C ALA A 316 -19.48 24.66 5.26
N ILE A 317 -19.84 23.56 4.59
CA ILE A 317 -19.11 22.29 4.65
C ILE A 317 -17.70 22.42 4.04
N HIS A 318 -17.52 23.33 3.10
CA HIS A 318 -16.27 23.62 2.43
C HIS A 318 -15.48 24.76 3.10
N GLY A 319 -15.87 25.15 4.32
CA GLY A 319 -15.22 26.22 5.07
C GLY A 319 -15.64 27.63 4.67
N ILE A 320 -16.71 27.79 3.86
CA ILE A 320 -17.29 29.09 3.54
C ILE A 320 -18.38 29.40 4.57
N PRO A 321 -18.10 30.18 5.62
CA PRO A 321 -19.05 30.40 6.70
C PRO A 321 -20.31 31.09 6.18
N GLN A 322 -21.45 30.79 6.81
CA GLN A 322 -22.62 31.64 6.64
C GLN A 322 -22.34 33.02 7.25
N PRO A 323 -22.79 34.12 6.63
CA PRO A 323 -22.67 35.44 7.22
C PRO A 323 -23.31 35.48 8.60
N ALA A 324 -22.62 36.06 9.58
CA ALA A 324 -23.04 36.00 10.98
C ALA A 324 -24.31 36.80 11.27
N GLU A 325 -24.56 37.87 10.49
CA GLU A 325 -25.73 38.74 10.63
C GLU A 325 -26.30 39.14 9.27
N GLY A 326 -27.61 39.45 9.25
CA GLY A 326 -28.36 39.85 8.06
C GLY A 326 -27.83 41.16 7.46
N GLY A 327 -26.85 41.06 6.58
CA GLY A 327 -26.22 42.19 5.90
C GLY A 327 -24.76 41.97 5.51
N GLU A 328 -24.07 41.00 6.12
CA GLU A 328 -22.71 40.63 5.72
C GLU A 328 -22.74 39.72 4.49
N ALA A 329 -21.81 39.96 3.55
CA ALA A 329 -21.64 39.13 2.36
C ALA A 329 -20.22 38.57 2.35
N THR A 330 -20.08 37.28 2.09
CA THR A 330 -18.76 36.68 1.85
C THR A 330 -18.18 37.26 0.57
N GLN A 331 -17.12 38.06 0.69
CA GLN A 331 -16.39 38.58 -0.46
C GLN A 331 -15.41 37.53 -0.97
N LEU A 332 -15.55 37.17 -2.24
CA LEU A 332 -14.66 36.24 -2.93
C LEU A 332 -13.87 37.02 -3.98
N ALA A 333 -12.54 36.84 -4.01
CA ALA A 333 -11.69 37.31 -5.08
C ALA A 333 -11.50 36.18 -6.10
N PHE A 334 -11.65 36.48 -7.38
CA PHE A 334 -11.51 35.51 -8.46
C PHE A 334 -10.27 35.84 -9.28
N PHE A 335 -9.51 34.80 -9.59
CA PHE A 335 -8.31 34.90 -10.41
C PHE A 335 -8.48 34.05 -11.67
N PRO A 336 -7.90 34.46 -12.81
CA PRO A 336 -7.74 33.60 -13.97
C PRO A 336 -7.11 32.26 -13.60
N PHE A 337 -7.48 31.18 -14.29
CA PHE A 337 -6.99 29.82 -14.01
C PHE A 337 -5.46 29.70 -14.10
N ASP A 338 -4.83 30.58 -14.88
CA ASP A 338 -3.39 30.69 -15.14
C ASP A 338 -2.70 31.81 -14.34
N ALA A 339 -3.36 32.40 -13.35
CA ALA A 339 -2.74 33.41 -12.51
C ALA A 339 -1.73 32.77 -11.53
N ASP A 340 -0.50 33.28 -11.53
CA ASP A 340 0.50 32.92 -10.53
C ASP A 340 -0.04 33.25 -9.13
N SER A 341 0.09 32.31 -8.20
CA SER A 341 -0.32 32.49 -6.81
C SER A 341 0.64 33.50 -6.16
N ALA A 342 0.14 34.72 -5.94
CA ALA A 342 0.87 35.78 -5.21
C ALA A 342 0.85 35.55 -3.70
#